data_AF-A0A1U8C6M7-F1
#
_entry.id   AF-A0A1U8C6M7-F1
#
_cell.length_a   1.000
_cell.length_b   1.000
_cell.length_c   1.000
_cell.angle_alpha   90.00
_cell.angle_beta   90.00
_cell.angle_gamma   90.00
#
_symmetry.space_group_name_H-M   'P 1'
#
loop_
_entity.id
_entity.type
_entity.pdbx_description
1 polymer ?
#
loop_
_entity_poly.entity_id
_entity_poly.type
_entity_poly.pdbx_seq_one_letter_code
_entity_poly.pdbx_strand_id
1 'polypeptide(L)'
;MGVHCVAVGACGRVLQRAFSLHTAHPTKDMESFFQLVRNIVPALTLKKHKGQDGRIGIVGGCQEYTGAPYFAGISALKVGADLTHVFCAREAAPVIKSYSPELIVHPVLDSSNAVEEVEKWLPRLHALVVGPGLGRDDLILNNVRGILEATKARDIPVVIDADGLWLIAQQPALIHGYQKAILTPNRVEFSRLWEAVLSSPMDTQNHSGSVLKLSQALGNITVVQKGEHDVISNGQQVPVHYWWLPGVLARSRGNVTIRPSRNTGAP
;
A
#
# COMPACT_ATOMS: atom_id res chain seq x y z
N MET A 1 -18.00 -41.39 43.97
CA MET A 1 -19.14 -40.99 44.81
C MET A 1 -19.32 -39.48 44.64
N GLY A 2 -20.58 -39.02 44.55
CA GLY A 2 -20.96 -37.63 44.21
C GLY A 2 -20.33 -36.55 45.10
N VAL A 3 -20.60 -35.26 44.92
CA VAL A 3 -21.91 -34.66 45.22
C VAL A 3 -22.01 -33.21 44.65
N HIS A 4 -23.19 -32.94 44.07
CA HIS A 4 -23.97 -31.70 43.86
C HIS A 4 -23.54 -30.50 42.97
N CYS A 5 -24.34 -30.39 41.90
CA CYS A 5 -24.86 -29.18 41.25
C CYS A 5 -25.70 -28.32 42.21
N VAL A 6 -25.56 -26.98 42.12
CA VAL A 6 -26.62 -26.01 42.45
C VAL A 6 -26.61 -24.92 41.38
N ALA A 7 -27.77 -24.72 40.75
CA ALA A 7 -28.05 -23.64 39.81
C ALA A 7 -29.05 -22.65 40.45
N VAL A 8 -28.71 -21.35 40.48
CA VAL A 8 -29.60 -20.17 40.62
C VAL A 8 -28.71 -18.98 40.15
N GLY A 9 -29.06 -17.98 39.35
CA GLY A 9 -30.33 -17.43 38.85
C GLY A 9 -30.10 -15.91 38.70
N ALA A 10 -30.33 -15.39 37.49
CA ALA A 10 -30.57 -13.99 37.06
C ALA A 10 -30.06 -12.78 37.88
N CYS A 11 -29.23 -11.95 37.25
CA CYS A 11 -29.24 -10.47 37.32
C CYS A 11 -28.35 -9.94 36.16
N GLY A 12 -28.74 -9.08 35.20
CA GLY A 12 -29.82 -8.10 35.17
C GLY A 12 -29.27 -6.67 35.26
N ARG A 13 -28.71 -6.13 34.15
CA ARG A 13 -28.29 -4.72 33.93
C ARG A 13 -26.99 -4.34 34.69
N VAL A 14 -26.02 -3.59 34.18
CA VAL A 14 -26.06 -2.36 33.39
C VAL A 14 -24.78 -2.27 32.53
N LEU A 15 -24.90 -2.48 31.22
CA LEU A 15 -23.90 -2.03 30.23
C LEU A 15 -24.64 -1.12 29.26
N GLN A 16 -24.97 0.08 29.75
CA GLN A 16 -25.54 1.15 28.96
C GLN A 16 -24.77 2.43 29.33
N ARG A 17 -23.78 2.77 28.51
CA ARG A 17 -23.07 4.07 28.39
C ARG A 17 -21.89 3.83 27.44
N ALA A 18 -21.79 4.37 26.23
CA ALA A 18 -22.63 5.31 25.52
C ALA A 18 -22.47 5.02 24.02
N PHE A 19 -23.53 4.53 23.39
CA PHE A 19 -23.73 4.71 21.95
C PHE A 19 -24.15 6.16 21.77
N SER A 20 -23.21 7.04 21.39
CA SER A 20 -23.58 8.27 20.70
C SER A 20 -23.41 8.02 19.22
N LEU A 21 -24.57 7.86 18.59
CA LEU A 21 -24.79 7.86 17.16
C LEU A 21 -24.15 9.11 16.53
N HIS A 22 -23.20 8.91 15.62
CA HIS A 22 -23.27 9.61 14.34
C HIS A 22 -22.85 8.66 13.21
N THR A 23 -23.79 8.50 12.28
CA THR A 23 -23.82 7.72 11.03
C THR A 23 -23.58 6.21 11.16
N ALA A 24 -24.69 5.49 11.40
CA ALA A 24 -24.79 4.08 11.04
C ALA A 24 -24.68 3.93 9.52
N HIS A 25 -23.57 3.37 9.02
CA HIS A 25 -23.54 2.87 7.65
C HIS A 25 -24.39 1.60 7.56
N PRO A 26 -25.16 1.40 6.47
CA PRO A 26 -26.00 0.23 6.34
C PRO A 26 -25.12 -1.01 6.24
N THR A 27 -25.40 -2.03 7.05
CA THR A 27 -24.71 -3.34 7.08
C THR A 27 -24.57 -3.99 5.70
N LYS A 28 -25.47 -3.65 4.77
CA LYS A 28 -25.42 -4.05 3.35
C LYS A 28 -24.18 -3.57 2.59
N ASP A 29 -23.68 -2.36 2.85
CA ASP A 29 -22.51 -1.82 2.14
C ASP A 29 -21.26 -2.63 2.50
N MET A 30 -21.14 -3.00 3.77
CA MET A 30 -20.03 -3.81 4.27
C MET A 30 -20.08 -5.25 3.75
N GLU A 31 -21.27 -5.88 3.70
CA GLU A 31 -21.43 -7.22 3.09
C GLU A 31 -21.10 -7.22 1.59
N SER A 32 -21.55 -6.19 0.86
CA SER A 32 -21.26 -6.05 -0.57
C SER A 32 -19.75 -5.90 -0.84
N PHE A 33 -19.04 -5.20 0.05
CA PHE A 33 -17.59 -5.05 -0.04
C PHE A 33 -16.84 -6.35 0.25
N PHE A 34 -17.20 -7.08 1.32
CA PHE A 34 -16.59 -8.39 1.59
C PHE A 34 -16.83 -9.37 0.44
N GLN A 35 -17.99 -9.31 -0.21
CA GLN A 35 -18.25 -10.10 -1.40
C GLN A 35 -17.36 -9.68 -2.57
N LEU A 36 -17.15 -8.38 -2.78
CA LEU A 36 -16.22 -7.86 -3.78
C LEU A 36 -14.78 -8.32 -3.52
N VAL A 37 -14.31 -8.24 -2.27
CA VAL A 37 -12.97 -8.74 -1.88
C VAL A 37 -12.84 -10.24 -2.16
N ARG A 38 -13.84 -11.04 -1.77
CA ARG A 38 -13.84 -12.50 -2.04
C ARG A 38 -13.79 -12.82 -3.53
N ASN A 39 -14.38 -11.99 -4.37
CA ASN A 39 -14.37 -12.16 -5.82
C ASN A 39 -13.03 -11.78 -6.46
N ILE A 40 -12.22 -10.95 -5.81
CA ILE A 40 -10.90 -10.52 -6.30
C ILE A 40 -9.80 -11.51 -5.91
N VAL A 41 -9.90 -12.12 -4.72
CA VAL A 41 -8.89 -13.08 -4.24
C VAL A 41 -8.90 -14.32 -5.16
N PRO A 42 -7.78 -14.64 -5.83
CA PRO A 42 -7.73 -15.79 -6.72
C PRO A 42 -7.92 -17.08 -5.94
N ALA A 43 -8.70 -18.01 -6.51
CA ALA A 43 -8.88 -19.33 -5.92
C ALA A 43 -7.56 -20.12 -5.92
N LEU A 44 -7.23 -20.70 -4.78
CA LEU A 44 -6.11 -21.64 -4.65
C LEU A 44 -6.46 -22.95 -5.37
N THR A 45 -5.74 -23.27 -6.43
CA THR A 45 -5.98 -24.49 -7.22
C THR A 45 -4.71 -25.32 -7.30
N LEU A 46 -4.82 -26.64 -7.09
CA LEU A 46 -3.71 -27.59 -7.15
C LEU A 46 -3.03 -27.72 -8.53
N LYS A 47 -3.63 -27.13 -9.57
CA LYS A 47 -3.10 -27.15 -10.95
C LYS A 47 -2.09 -26.04 -11.23
N LYS A 48 -1.96 -25.07 -10.32
CA LYS A 48 -1.06 -23.93 -10.52
C LYS A 48 0.31 -24.21 -9.93
N HIS A 49 1.34 -23.73 -10.61
CA HIS A 49 2.74 -23.81 -10.19
C HIS A 49 3.22 -22.47 -9.64
N LYS A 50 4.28 -22.52 -8.81
CA LYS A 50 4.89 -21.35 -8.18
C LYS A 50 5.19 -20.25 -9.22
N GLY A 51 4.67 -19.06 -8.97
CA GLY A 51 4.82 -17.87 -9.79
C GLY A 51 3.62 -17.59 -10.70
N GLN A 52 2.56 -18.41 -10.68
CA GLN A 52 1.34 -18.13 -11.44
C GLN A 52 0.36 -17.25 -10.64
N ASP A 53 0.44 -17.26 -9.31
CA ASP A 53 -0.43 -16.51 -8.40
C ASP A 53 0.32 -15.35 -7.74
N GLY A 54 0.86 -14.43 -8.56
CA GLY A 54 1.41 -13.16 -8.07
C GLY A 54 2.94 -13.12 -7.98
N ARG A 55 3.55 -12.36 -8.89
CA ARG A 55 4.98 -12.03 -8.87
C ARG A 55 5.08 -10.53 -8.71
N ILE A 56 5.45 -10.08 -7.51
CA ILE A 56 5.41 -8.67 -7.14
C ILE A 56 6.84 -8.14 -7.12
N GLY A 57 7.08 -7.03 -7.81
CA GLY A 57 8.34 -6.29 -7.70
C GLY A 57 8.20 -5.12 -6.74
N ILE A 58 9.18 -4.91 -5.87
CA ILE A 58 9.30 -3.75 -5.00
C ILE A 58 10.54 -2.97 -5.46
N VAL A 59 10.39 -1.70 -5.78
CA VAL A 59 11.47 -0.79 -6.17
C VAL A 59 11.62 0.23 -5.05
N GLY A 60 12.66 0.05 -4.24
CA GLY A 60 12.77 0.70 -2.94
C GLY A 60 14.02 0.28 -2.19
N GLY A 61 14.36 1.01 -1.14
CA GLY A 61 15.52 0.72 -0.29
C GLY A 61 16.79 1.46 -0.71
N CYS A 62 17.21 2.39 0.15
CA CYS A 62 18.50 3.04 0.16
C CYS A 62 19.31 2.64 1.40
N GLN A 63 20.49 3.22 1.57
CA GLN A 63 21.39 2.98 2.70
C GLN A 63 20.68 3.14 4.05
N GLU A 64 19.85 4.17 4.20
CA GLU A 64 19.16 4.51 5.45
C GLU A 64 17.83 3.75 5.63
N TYR A 65 17.09 3.51 4.54
CA TYR A 65 15.71 3.04 4.59
C TYR A 65 15.55 1.60 4.10
N THR A 66 16.22 0.68 4.78
CA THR A 66 16.21 -0.76 4.45
C THR A 66 14.95 -1.51 4.89
N GLY A 67 14.29 -1.07 5.97
CA GLY A 67 13.10 -1.75 6.51
C GLY A 67 11.84 -1.56 5.66
N ALA A 68 11.72 -0.43 4.97
CA ALA A 68 10.55 -0.12 4.15
C ALA A 68 10.28 -1.13 3.02
N PRO A 69 11.25 -1.39 2.12
CA PRO A 69 11.04 -2.37 1.05
C PRO A 69 10.83 -3.79 1.59
N TYR A 70 11.41 -4.14 2.75
CA TYR A 70 11.13 -5.41 3.42
C TYR A 70 9.65 -5.54 3.81
N PHE A 71 9.07 -4.53 4.48
CA PHE A 71 7.68 -4.59 4.90
C PHE A 71 6.70 -4.61 3.73
N ALA A 72 6.99 -3.88 2.65
CA ALA A 72 6.22 -3.96 1.42
C ALA A 72 6.27 -5.37 0.84
N GLY A 73 7.47 -5.95 0.75
CA GLY A 73 7.68 -7.27 0.15
C GLY A 73 7.10 -8.43 0.97
N ILE A 74 7.38 -8.50 2.27
CA ILE A 74 6.86 -9.58 3.11
C ILE A 74 5.33 -9.53 3.23
N SER A 75 4.75 -8.35 3.15
CA SER A 75 3.30 -8.19 3.17
C SER A 75 2.67 -8.71 1.88
N ALA A 76 3.31 -8.52 0.74
CA ALA A 76 2.88 -9.13 -0.52
C ALA A 76 2.86 -10.66 -0.42
N LEU A 77 3.91 -11.27 0.14
CA LEU A 77 3.94 -12.72 0.39
C LEU A 77 2.81 -13.16 1.34
N LYS A 78 2.60 -12.42 2.44
CA LYS A 78 1.57 -12.74 3.44
C LYS A 78 0.14 -12.66 2.92
N VAL A 79 -0.14 -11.78 1.96
CA VAL A 79 -1.47 -11.70 1.31
C VAL A 79 -1.65 -12.72 0.20
N GLY A 80 -0.62 -13.52 -0.12
CA GLY A 80 -0.70 -14.65 -1.04
C GLY A 80 0.07 -14.50 -2.35
N ALA A 81 1.01 -13.55 -2.47
CA ALA A 81 1.90 -13.53 -3.63
C ALA A 81 2.89 -14.72 -3.59
N ASP A 82 3.05 -15.42 -4.71
CA ASP A 82 3.98 -16.54 -4.85
C ASP A 82 5.46 -16.13 -4.75
N LEU A 83 5.81 -14.99 -5.35
CA LEU A 83 7.19 -14.49 -5.41
C LEU A 83 7.21 -12.99 -5.21
N THR A 84 8.19 -12.54 -4.44
CA THR A 84 8.45 -11.12 -4.26
C THR A 84 9.91 -10.81 -4.56
N HIS A 85 10.10 -9.88 -5.49
CA HIS A 85 11.39 -9.36 -5.92
C HIS A 85 11.58 -7.97 -5.29
N VAL A 86 12.72 -7.71 -4.67
CA VAL A 86 13.07 -6.39 -4.14
C VAL A 86 14.27 -5.85 -4.92
N PHE A 87 14.07 -4.80 -5.70
CA PHE A 87 15.13 -4.03 -6.34
C PHE A 87 15.50 -2.89 -5.41
N CYS A 88 16.73 -2.89 -4.91
CA CYS A 88 17.21 -1.91 -3.94
C CYS A 88 18.62 -1.42 -4.28
N ALA A 89 19.11 -0.42 -3.55
CA ALA A 89 20.51 -0.03 -3.57
C ALA A 89 21.39 -1.16 -3.01
N ARG A 90 22.65 -1.23 -3.46
CA ARG A 90 23.60 -2.27 -3.06
C ARG A 90 23.78 -2.39 -1.55
N GLU A 91 23.86 -1.27 -0.85
CA GLU A 91 24.05 -1.24 0.61
C GLU A 91 22.83 -1.69 1.41
N ALA A 92 21.62 -1.55 0.84
CA ALA A 92 20.39 -2.00 1.48
C ALA A 92 20.23 -3.53 1.44
N ALA A 93 20.82 -4.17 0.43
CA ALA A 93 20.55 -5.58 0.13
C ALA A 93 20.96 -6.56 1.25
N PRO A 94 22.14 -6.47 1.89
CA PRO A 94 22.52 -7.38 2.98
C PRO A 94 21.52 -7.34 4.14
N VAL A 95 21.05 -6.15 4.51
CA VAL A 95 20.11 -5.94 5.60
C VAL A 95 18.76 -6.55 5.25
N ILE A 96 18.22 -6.27 4.05
CA ILE A 96 16.92 -6.81 3.62
C ILE A 96 16.97 -8.34 3.54
N LYS A 97 18.05 -8.91 2.98
CA LYS A 97 18.26 -10.37 2.90
C LYS A 97 18.34 -11.02 4.28
N SER A 98 18.84 -10.32 5.28
CA SER A 98 18.94 -10.85 6.65
C SER A 98 17.58 -10.98 7.36
N TYR A 99 16.57 -10.22 6.93
CA TYR A 99 15.23 -10.26 7.55
C TYR A 99 14.40 -11.46 7.12
N SER A 100 14.51 -11.91 5.86
CA SER A 100 13.83 -13.12 5.39
C SER A 100 14.54 -13.73 4.17
N PRO A 101 14.75 -15.06 4.15
CA PRO A 101 15.27 -15.77 2.98
C PRO A 101 14.23 -15.94 1.86
N GLU A 102 12.96 -15.59 2.08
CA GLU A 102 11.89 -15.74 1.09
C GLU A 102 11.89 -14.63 0.02
N LEU A 103 12.47 -13.47 0.34
CA LEU A 103 12.55 -12.34 -0.57
C LEU A 103 13.70 -12.51 -1.55
N ILE A 104 13.44 -12.28 -2.84
CA ILE A 104 14.47 -12.28 -3.87
C ILE A 104 15.00 -10.85 -4.02
N VAL A 105 16.16 -10.56 -3.44
CA VAL A 105 16.70 -9.20 -3.36
C VAL A 105 17.79 -8.95 -4.42
N HIS A 106 17.58 -7.93 -5.24
CA HIS A 106 18.40 -7.50 -6.38
C HIS A 106 19.07 -6.14 -6.07
N PRO A 107 20.39 -6.11 -5.78
CA PRO A 107 21.15 -4.89 -5.48
C PRO A 107 21.54 -4.15 -6.78
N VAL A 108 20.58 -3.45 -7.42
CA VAL A 108 20.79 -2.87 -8.75
C VAL A 108 20.45 -1.38 -8.87
N LEU A 109 19.72 -0.78 -7.92
CA LEU A 109 19.13 0.56 -8.12
C LEU A 109 20.15 1.72 -8.16
N ASP A 110 21.32 1.54 -7.55
CA ASP A 110 22.43 2.48 -7.51
C ASP A 110 23.44 2.27 -8.66
N SER A 111 23.13 1.39 -9.62
CA SER A 111 23.98 1.15 -10.79
C SER A 111 23.58 2.04 -11.98
N SER A 112 24.52 2.37 -12.85
CA SER A 112 24.24 3.12 -14.09
C SER A 112 23.37 2.33 -15.07
N ASN A 113 23.40 1.00 -15.00
CA ASN A 113 22.59 0.09 -15.82
C ASN A 113 21.35 -0.44 -15.07
N ALA A 114 20.90 0.23 -13.99
CA ALA A 114 19.79 -0.23 -13.17
C ALA A 114 18.52 -0.51 -13.97
N VAL A 115 18.18 0.36 -14.93
CA VAL A 115 16.99 0.23 -15.78
C VAL A 115 17.07 -1.09 -16.56
N GLU A 116 18.18 -1.35 -17.24
CA GLU A 116 18.39 -2.58 -18.01
C GLU A 116 18.32 -3.84 -17.15
N GLU A 117 18.90 -3.82 -15.95
CA GLU A 117 18.85 -4.95 -15.03
C GLU A 117 17.43 -5.24 -14.53
N VAL A 118 16.67 -4.21 -14.19
CA VAL A 118 15.27 -4.35 -13.76
C VAL A 118 14.37 -4.77 -14.92
N GLU A 119 14.62 -4.26 -16.12
CA GLU A 119 13.86 -4.60 -17.34
C GLU A 119 13.88 -6.08 -17.67
N LYS A 120 14.97 -6.80 -17.37
CA LYS A 120 15.05 -8.26 -17.54
C LYS A 120 13.99 -9.01 -16.73
N TRP A 121 13.53 -8.42 -15.62
CA TRP A 121 12.54 -9.00 -14.72
C TRP A 121 11.12 -8.55 -15.00
N LEU A 122 10.92 -7.35 -15.55
CA LEU A 122 9.58 -6.78 -15.80
C LEU A 122 8.62 -7.75 -16.52
N PRO A 123 9.00 -8.50 -17.57
CA PRO A 123 8.10 -9.45 -18.23
C PRO A 123 7.56 -10.56 -17.33
N ARG A 124 8.20 -10.80 -16.20
CA ARG A 124 7.80 -11.82 -15.21
C ARG A 124 6.96 -11.23 -14.09
N LEU A 125 6.91 -9.91 -13.91
CA LEU A 125 6.18 -9.30 -12.81
C LEU A 125 4.72 -9.07 -13.18
N HIS A 126 3.83 -9.30 -12.23
CA HIS A 126 2.39 -9.02 -12.36
C HIS A 126 2.04 -7.61 -11.87
N ALA A 127 2.81 -7.07 -10.92
CA ALA A 127 2.68 -5.70 -10.46
C ALA A 127 4.00 -5.20 -9.86
N LEU A 128 4.15 -3.88 -9.83
CA LEU A 128 5.29 -3.19 -9.26
C LEU A 128 4.83 -2.28 -8.11
N VAL A 129 5.61 -2.19 -7.03
CA VAL A 129 5.44 -1.19 -5.96
C VAL A 129 6.68 -0.31 -5.98
N VAL A 130 6.51 0.99 -6.12
CA VAL A 130 7.62 1.95 -6.26
C VAL A 130 7.55 2.96 -5.14
N GLY A 131 8.67 3.18 -4.45
CA GLY A 131 8.76 4.23 -3.44
C GLY A 131 9.22 3.82 -2.03
N PRO A 132 8.87 2.65 -1.48
CA PRO A 132 9.22 2.28 -0.12
C PRO A 132 10.73 2.40 0.16
N GLY A 133 11.12 3.44 0.88
CA GLY A 133 12.51 3.70 1.25
C GLY A 133 13.44 3.99 0.07
N LEU A 134 12.95 4.57 -1.04
CA LEU A 134 13.84 4.97 -2.15
C LEU A 134 14.88 6.01 -1.73
N GLY A 135 14.53 6.90 -0.78
CA GLY A 135 15.32 8.10 -0.54
C GLY A 135 15.17 9.09 -1.69
N ARG A 136 16.09 10.06 -1.75
CA ARG A 136 16.05 11.16 -2.73
C ARG A 136 17.41 11.42 -3.37
N ASP A 137 18.18 10.36 -3.53
CA ASP A 137 19.40 10.39 -4.32
C ASP A 137 19.06 10.54 -5.81
N ASP A 138 19.72 11.48 -6.49
CA ASP A 138 19.40 11.84 -7.87
C ASP A 138 19.65 10.67 -8.85
N LEU A 139 20.68 9.86 -8.63
CA LEU A 139 20.97 8.70 -9.48
C LEU A 139 19.86 7.66 -9.35
N ILE A 140 19.47 7.32 -8.11
CA ILE A 140 18.38 6.37 -7.85
C ILE A 140 17.07 6.88 -8.46
N LEU A 141 16.73 8.15 -8.26
CA LEU A 141 15.49 8.74 -8.79
C LEU A 141 15.47 8.73 -10.34
N ASN A 142 16.60 9.02 -10.98
CA ASN A 142 16.73 8.92 -12.43
C ASN A 142 16.55 7.49 -12.94
N ASN A 143 17.10 6.51 -12.23
CA ASN A 143 16.91 5.09 -12.54
C ASN A 143 15.44 4.67 -12.36
N VAL A 144 14.80 5.09 -11.27
CA VAL A 144 13.38 4.79 -10.99
C VAL A 144 12.47 5.39 -12.07
N ARG A 145 12.78 6.59 -12.58
CA ARG A 145 12.08 7.17 -13.73
C ARG A 145 12.11 6.25 -14.95
N GLY A 146 13.30 5.79 -15.35
CA GLY A 146 13.43 4.86 -16.48
C GLY A 146 12.71 3.53 -16.25
N ILE A 147 12.75 3.01 -15.01
CA ILE A 147 12.01 1.80 -14.64
C ILE A 147 10.50 2.01 -14.76
N LEU A 148 9.96 3.16 -14.34
CA LEU A 148 8.54 3.49 -14.48
C LEU A 148 8.13 3.59 -15.95
N GLU A 149 8.95 4.22 -16.80
CA GLU A 149 8.70 4.30 -18.24
C GLU A 149 8.68 2.91 -18.89
N ALA A 150 9.66 2.07 -18.58
CA ALA A 150 9.71 0.69 -19.07
C ALA A 150 8.53 -0.16 -18.55
N THR A 151 8.09 0.08 -17.31
CA THR A 151 6.92 -0.58 -16.69
C THR A 151 5.63 -0.20 -17.41
N LYS A 152 5.45 1.10 -17.70
CA LYS A 152 4.31 1.63 -18.44
C LYS A 152 4.28 1.13 -19.88
N ALA A 153 5.44 1.09 -20.56
CA ALA A 153 5.56 0.56 -21.92
C ALA A 153 5.13 -0.92 -22.03
N ARG A 154 5.20 -1.66 -20.92
CA ARG A 154 4.78 -3.07 -20.83
C ARG A 154 3.39 -3.25 -20.22
N ASP A 155 2.68 -2.16 -19.91
CA ASP A 155 1.32 -2.17 -19.38
C ASP A 155 1.19 -2.97 -18.05
N ILE A 156 2.25 -2.92 -17.21
CA ILE A 156 2.31 -3.58 -15.90
C ILE A 156 1.72 -2.67 -14.82
N PRO A 157 0.73 -3.14 -14.02
CA PRO A 157 0.19 -2.38 -12.89
C PRO A 157 1.25 -1.89 -11.90
N VAL A 158 1.10 -0.65 -11.42
CA VAL A 158 2.07 -0.03 -10.50
C VAL A 158 1.38 0.63 -9.32
N VAL A 159 1.87 0.39 -8.11
CA VAL A 159 1.51 1.11 -6.89
C VAL A 159 2.66 2.05 -6.55
N ILE A 160 2.35 3.33 -6.32
CA ILE A 160 3.34 4.35 -6.02
C ILE A 160 3.07 4.89 -4.61
N ASP A 161 4.06 4.76 -3.74
CA ASP A 161 3.98 5.18 -2.33
C ASP A 161 5.20 6.04 -1.96
N ALA A 162 5.16 6.71 -0.80
CA ALA A 162 6.29 7.39 -0.18
C ALA A 162 7.13 8.26 -1.16
N ASP A 163 8.45 8.02 -1.25
CA ASP A 163 9.35 8.80 -2.12
C ASP A 163 9.07 8.59 -3.62
N GLY A 164 8.36 7.52 -4.00
CA GLY A 164 7.80 7.39 -5.35
C GLY A 164 6.78 8.49 -5.64
N LEU A 165 5.94 8.85 -4.67
CA LEU A 165 5.01 9.97 -4.80
C LEU A 165 5.73 11.32 -4.83
N TRP A 166 6.88 11.42 -4.15
CA TRP A 166 7.74 12.60 -4.26
C TRP A 166 8.26 12.77 -5.69
N LEU A 167 8.73 11.68 -6.33
CA LEU A 167 9.14 11.70 -7.74
C LEU A 167 7.98 12.12 -8.66
N ILE A 168 6.79 11.57 -8.46
CA ILE A 168 5.60 11.94 -9.23
C ILE A 168 5.21 13.41 -9.03
N ALA A 169 5.37 13.96 -7.82
CA ALA A 169 5.11 15.38 -7.59
C ALA A 169 6.10 16.28 -8.36
N GLN A 170 7.34 15.85 -8.59
CA GLN A 170 8.29 16.58 -9.43
C GLN A 170 7.98 16.43 -10.92
N GLN A 171 7.49 15.26 -11.35
CA GLN A 171 7.21 14.97 -12.75
C GLN A 171 5.88 14.21 -12.94
N PRO A 172 4.71 14.88 -12.82
CA PRO A 172 3.41 14.22 -12.90
C PRO A 172 3.16 13.50 -14.24
N ALA A 173 3.82 13.99 -15.31
CA ALA A 173 3.73 13.42 -16.66
C ALA A 173 4.17 11.95 -16.75
N LEU A 174 4.99 11.45 -15.82
CA LEU A 174 5.44 10.05 -15.80
C LEU A 174 4.27 9.07 -15.75
N ILE A 175 3.25 9.41 -14.95
CA ILE A 175 2.11 8.54 -14.71
C ILE A 175 0.81 9.06 -15.30
N HIS A 176 0.75 10.31 -15.76
CA HIS A 176 -0.45 10.90 -16.34
C HIS A 176 -1.11 9.98 -17.39
N GLY A 177 -2.41 9.73 -17.20
CA GLY A 177 -3.25 8.88 -18.05
C GLY A 177 -3.01 7.37 -17.90
N TYR A 178 -2.08 6.93 -17.04
CA TYR A 178 -1.80 5.51 -16.83
C TYR A 178 -2.74 4.91 -15.79
N GLN A 179 -3.91 4.45 -16.22
CA GLN A 179 -4.98 3.98 -15.34
C GLN A 179 -4.63 2.73 -14.50
N LYS A 180 -3.55 2.02 -14.84
CA LYS A 180 -3.01 0.91 -14.03
C LYS A 180 -2.06 1.37 -12.90
N ALA A 181 -1.87 2.69 -12.76
CA ALA A 181 -1.21 3.27 -11.59
C ALA A 181 -2.20 3.44 -10.43
N ILE A 182 -1.70 3.21 -9.21
CA ILE A 182 -2.40 3.52 -7.96
C ILE A 182 -1.47 4.38 -7.12
N LEU A 183 -1.93 5.55 -6.69
CA LEU A 183 -1.19 6.43 -5.79
C LEU A 183 -1.70 6.25 -4.36
N THR A 184 -0.82 6.11 -3.38
CA THR A 184 -1.20 5.94 -1.96
C THR A 184 -0.73 7.08 -1.04
N PRO A 185 -1.04 8.35 -1.34
CA PRO A 185 -0.52 9.47 -0.56
C PRO A 185 -1.12 9.56 0.84
N ASN A 186 -0.28 9.86 1.83
CA ASN A 186 -0.74 10.45 3.08
C ASN A 186 -1.14 11.93 2.88
N ARG A 187 -1.66 12.59 3.93
CA ARG A 187 -2.11 14.00 3.85
C ARG A 187 -1.06 14.98 3.32
N VAL A 188 0.22 14.79 3.70
CA VAL A 188 1.32 15.68 3.29
C VAL A 188 1.69 15.41 1.83
N GLU A 189 1.84 14.15 1.45
CA GLU A 189 2.12 13.74 0.07
C GLU A 189 0.99 14.18 -0.87
N PHE A 190 -0.26 14.07 -0.44
CA PHE A 190 -1.43 14.48 -1.20
C PHE A 190 -1.41 15.98 -1.48
N SER A 191 -1.08 16.80 -0.47
CA SER A 191 -1.02 18.25 -0.62
C SER A 191 0.07 18.66 -1.64
N ARG A 192 1.22 17.98 -1.62
CA ARG A 192 2.30 18.20 -2.60
C ARG A 192 1.88 17.81 -4.01
N LEU A 193 1.24 16.66 -4.18
CA LEU A 193 0.72 16.22 -5.48
C LEU A 193 -0.35 17.19 -6.00
N TRP A 194 -1.23 17.67 -5.12
CA TRP A 194 -2.24 18.66 -5.46
C TRP A 194 -1.62 19.95 -6.01
N GLU A 195 -0.66 20.51 -5.29
CA GLU A 195 0.06 21.73 -5.71
C GLU A 195 0.77 21.52 -7.06
N ALA A 196 1.44 20.38 -7.23
CA ALA A 196 2.17 20.04 -8.45
C ALA A 196 1.27 19.88 -9.68
N VAL A 197 0.06 19.34 -9.51
CA VAL A 197 -0.84 18.99 -10.63
C VAL A 197 -1.84 20.10 -10.94
N LEU A 198 -2.41 20.73 -9.92
CA LEU A 198 -3.55 21.66 -10.06
C LEU A 198 -3.17 23.12 -9.84
N SER A 199 -1.99 23.40 -9.29
CA SER A 199 -1.47 24.76 -9.04
C SER A 199 -2.47 25.72 -8.38
N SER A 200 -3.35 25.17 -7.52
CA SER A 200 -4.43 25.91 -6.88
C SER A 200 -4.55 25.53 -5.40
N PRO A 201 -5.17 26.37 -4.54
CA PRO A 201 -5.40 26.02 -3.16
C PRO A 201 -6.33 24.82 -3.04
N MET A 202 -5.96 23.85 -2.20
CA MET A 202 -6.79 22.70 -1.93
C MET A 202 -7.93 23.07 -0.96
N ASP A 203 -9.16 22.66 -1.29
CA ASP A 203 -10.27 22.73 -0.35
C ASP A 203 -10.09 21.65 0.72
N THR A 204 -9.82 22.08 1.95
CA THR A 204 -9.58 21.21 3.10
C THR A 204 -10.86 20.71 3.75
N GLN A 205 -12.02 21.27 3.41
CA GLN A 205 -13.32 20.85 3.97
C GLN A 205 -13.95 19.72 3.15
N ASN A 206 -13.68 19.68 1.83
CA ASN A 206 -14.20 18.64 0.93
C ASN A 206 -13.12 17.64 0.48
N HIS A 207 -12.70 16.78 1.41
CA HIS A 207 -11.68 15.75 1.13
C HIS A 207 -12.03 14.86 -0.07
N SER A 208 -13.25 14.32 -0.11
CA SER A 208 -13.73 13.46 -1.18
C SER A 208 -13.70 14.13 -2.56
N GLY A 209 -14.13 15.39 -2.63
CA GLY A 209 -14.07 16.18 -3.85
C GLY A 209 -12.63 16.46 -4.30
N SER A 210 -11.71 16.67 -3.36
CA SER A 210 -10.29 16.87 -3.66
C SER A 210 -9.64 15.62 -4.23
N VAL A 211 -9.90 14.42 -3.68
CA VAL A 211 -9.36 13.17 -4.25
C VAL A 211 -9.88 12.91 -5.66
N LEU A 212 -11.18 13.15 -5.89
CA LEU A 212 -11.78 13.03 -7.22
C LEU A 212 -11.10 13.95 -8.25
N LYS A 213 -10.95 15.23 -7.90
CA LYS A 213 -10.33 16.24 -8.77
C LYS A 213 -8.89 15.90 -9.09
N LEU A 214 -8.10 15.48 -8.09
CA LEU A 214 -6.71 15.06 -8.32
C LEU A 214 -6.63 13.85 -9.27
N SER A 215 -7.49 12.86 -9.05
CA SER A 215 -7.57 11.68 -9.92
C SER A 215 -7.90 12.06 -11.38
N GLN A 216 -8.89 12.93 -11.59
CA GLN A 216 -9.28 13.42 -12.91
C GLN A 216 -8.15 14.21 -13.58
N ALA A 217 -7.50 15.11 -12.84
CA ALA A 217 -6.39 15.92 -13.34
C ALA A 217 -5.15 15.09 -13.73
N LEU A 218 -4.99 13.91 -13.12
CA LEU A 218 -3.95 12.93 -13.47
C LEU A 218 -4.37 11.98 -14.60
N GLY A 219 -5.56 12.13 -15.18
CA GLY A 219 -6.06 11.27 -16.26
C GLY A 219 -6.79 10.01 -15.76
N ASN A 220 -7.60 10.16 -14.70
CA ASN A 220 -8.42 9.10 -14.08
C ASN A 220 -7.58 7.96 -13.47
N ILE A 221 -6.49 8.32 -12.81
CA ILE A 221 -5.64 7.39 -12.06
C ILE A 221 -6.25 7.12 -10.70
N THR A 222 -6.14 5.90 -10.18
CA THR A 222 -6.66 5.60 -8.85
C THR A 222 -5.81 6.26 -7.77
N VAL A 223 -6.45 7.04 -6.90
CA VAL A 223 -5.81 7.69 -5.75
C VAL A 223 -6.44 7.18 -4.47
N VAL A 224 -5.60 6.73 -3.53
CA VAL A 224 -5.96 6.28 -2.18
C VAL A 224 -5.36 7.27 -1.18
N GLN A 225 -6.14 8.28 -0.78
CA GLN A 225 -5.70 9.24 0.23
C GLN A 225 -5.81 8.62 1.63
N LYS A 226 -4.65 8.37 2.26
CA LYS A 226 -4.56 7.78 3.60
C LYS A 226 -4.90 8.80 4.68
N GLY A 227 -5.83 8.46 5.58
CA GLY A 227 -6.36 9.38 6.59
C GLY A 227 -6.79 8.71 7.90
N GLU A 228 -7.66 9.37 8.66
CA GLU A 228 -8.48 8.67 9.67
C GLU A 228 -9.53 7.78 8.98
N HIS A 229 -10.03 8.27 7.86
CA HIS A 229 -10.80 7.52 6.88
C HIS A 229 -10.06 7.61 5.55
N ASP A 230 -9.90 6.47 4.89
CA ASP A 230 -9.23 6.41 3.60
C ASP A 230 -10.25 6.71 2.49
N VAL A 231 -9.88 7.61 1.59
CA VAL A 231 -10.73 8.02 0.47
C VAL A 231 -10.11 7.48 -0.82
N ILE A 232 -10.89 6.73 -1.59
CA ILE A 232 -10.46 6.12 -2.85
C ILE A 232 -11.25 6.74 -4.00
N SER A 233 -10.58 7.14 -5.07
CA SER A 233 -11.25 7.55 -6.31
C SER A 233 -10.43 7.20 -7.54
N ASN A 234 -11.13 6.81 -8.61
CA ASN A 234 -10.59 6.58 -9.96
C ASN A 234 -11.06 7.66 -10.96
N GLY A 235 -11.58 8.78 -10.49
CA GLY A 235 -12.00 9.90 -11.35
C GLY A 235 -13.46 9.83 -11.82
N GLN A 236 -14.14 8.70 -11.63
CA GLN A 236 -15.57 8.54 -11.96
C GLN A 236 -16.47 8.34 -10.74
N GLN A 237 -15.98 7.69 -9.69
CA GLN A 237 -16.70 7.49 -8.43
C GLN A 237 -15.78 7.80 -7.24
N VAL A 238 -16.37 8.23 -6.13
CA VAL A 238 -15.68 8.34 -4.83
C VAL A 238 -16.32 7.37 -3.85
N PRO A 239 -15.93 6.09 -3.85
CA PRO A 239 -16.22 5.26 -2.70
C PRO A 239 -15.41 5.77 -1.50
N VAL A 240 -16.11 6.40 -0.55
CA VAL A 240 -15.56 6.71 0.78
C VAL A 240 -15.65 5.45 1.62
N HIS A 241 -14.51 4.93 2.08
CA HIS A 241 -14.48 3.72 2.89
C HIS A 241 -14.11 4.04 4.34
N TYR A 242 -14.98 3.62 5.26
CA TYR A 242 -14.79 3.80 6.69
C TYR A 242 -14.09 2.57 7.27
N TRP A 243 -12.82 2.71 7.63
CA TRP A 243 -12.10 1.68 8.40
C TRP A 243 -12.08 2.09 9.86
N TRP A 244 -12.67 1.28 10.75
CA TRP A 244 -12.45 1.42 12.19
C TRP A 244 -12.15 0.07 12.82
N LEU A 245 -10.87 -0.13 13.18
CA LEU A 245 -10.45 -1.14 14.13
C LEU A 245 -9.88 -0.39 15.36
N PRO A 246 -10.50 -0.46 16.54
CA PRO A 246 -9.97 0.21 17.73
C PRO A 246 -8.59 -0.36 18.09
N GLY A 247 -7.58 0.53 18.18
CA GLY A 247 -6.22 0.19 18.61
C GLY A 247 -5.08 0.50 17.63
N VAL A 248 -5.38 0.95 16.40
CA VAL A 248 -4.35 1.25 15.37
C VAL A 248 -3.89 2.73 15.45
N LEU A 249 -3.14 3.08 16.48
CA LEU A 249 -2.34 4.33 16.47
C LEU A 249 -1.01 4.07 15.74
N ALA A 250 -1.06 3.99 14.40
CA ALA A 250 0.11 3.65 13.57
C ALA A 250 0.97 4.88 13.27
N ARG A 251 2.19 4.92 13.82
CA ARG A 251 3.25 5.88 13.49
C ARG A 251 4.13 5.42 12.31
N SER A 252 3.63 4.48 11.50
CA SER A 252 4.33 3.86 10.35
C SER A 252 3.41 3.69 9.13
N ARG A 253 2.61 4.70 8.80
CA ARG A 253 1.56 4.66 7.74
C ARG A 253 2.08 4.63 6.28
N GLY A 254 3.34 4.27 6.04
CA GLY A 254 3.96 4.19 4.71
C GLY A 254 4.49 2.81 4.34
N ASN A 255 4.31 1.80 5.19
CA ASN A 255 4.58 0.41 4.87
C ASN A 255 3.54 -0.44 5.58
N VAL A 256 3.02 -1.46 4.92
CA VAL A 256 1.92 -2.32 5.41
C VAL A 256 2.12 -2.65 6.90
N THR A 257 1.18 -2.17 7.71
CA THR A 257 1.33 -2.09 9.17
C THR A 257 1.03 -3.44 9.82
N ILE A 258 2.07 -4.15 10.27
CA ILE A 258 1.96 -5.19 11.29
C ILE A 258 3.12 -5.01 12.29
N ARG A 259 2.81 -4.78 13.58
CA ARG A 259 3.79 -4.75 14.69
C ARG A 259 3.75 -6.07 15.49
N PRO A 260 4.90 -6.56 16.01
CA PRO A 260 4.91 -7.63 17.01
C PRO A 260 4.49 -7.08 18.39
N SER A 261 3.79 -7.90 19.17
CA SER A 261 3.35 -7.60 20.53
C SER A 261 4.54 -7.30 21.45
N ARG A 262 4.55 -6.14 22.12
CA ARG A 262 5.34 -5.99 23.36
C ARG A 262 4.41 -6.20 24.54
N ASN A 263 4.73 -7.25 25.29
CA ASN A 263 4.21 -7.53 26.60
C ASN A 263 4.71 -6.42 27.55
N THR A 264 3.83 -5.56 28.05
CA THR A 264 4.13 -4.67 29.17
C THR A 264 3.36 -5.13 30.39
N GLY A 265 4.00 -6.03 31.12
CA GLY A 265 3.83 -6.32 32.55
C GLY A 265 5.18 -6.92 32.95
N ALA A 266 5.89 -6.47 33.98
CA ALA A 266 5.49 -5.79 35.20
C ALA A 266 6.69 -4.92 35.69
N PRO A 267 6.73 -4.41 36.94
CA PRO A 267 7.65 -3.34 37.37
C PRO A 267 9.14 -3.73 37.36
#